data_AF-A0A934YI33-F1
#
_entry.id   AF-A0A934YI33-F1
#
_cell.length_a   1.000
_cell.length_b   1.000
_cell.length_c   1.000
_cell.angle_alpha   90.00
_cell.angle_beta   90.00
_cell.angle_gamma   90.00
#
_symmetry.space_group_name_H-M   'P 1'
#
loop_
_entity.id
_entity.type
_entity.pdbx_description
1 polymer ?
#
loop_
_entity_poly.entity_id
_entity_poly.type
_entity_poly.pdbx_seq_one_letter_code
_entity_poly.pdbx_strand_id
1 'polypeptide(L)'
;MPSANQCKKCHQRGAGLVTLGPTPANLRRDERLARWVERGVLERVPEVAAMPAWDDPAAGTVETRARAWLDVNCAHCHREDGSANTTGLILRFGERDPSKLGVCKSPVAAGRATGGLAFDVVPGRPEESILVHRLESNEPAVAMPEIGRSLGHAGAIDLVRGWIKGLPGGCGR
;
A
#
# COMPACT_ATOMS: atom_id res chain seq x y z
N MET A 1 21.14 -2.86 -11.56
CA MET A 1 19.98 -2.38 -12.33
C MET A 1 19.03 -3.56 -12.53
N PRO A 2 17.71 -3.42 -12.32
CA PRO A 2 16.75 -4.53 -12.47
C PRO A 2 16.77 -5.13 -13.89
N SER A 3 16.57 -6.45 -13.98
CA SER A 3 16.35 -7.14 -15.25
C SER A 3 14.97 -6.86 -15.84
N ALA A 4 14.76 -7.13 -17.13
CA ALA A 4 13.46 -6.96 -17.78
C ALA A 4 12.32 -7.72 -17.07
N ASN A 5 12.60 -8.92 -16.54
CA ASN A 5 11.62 -9.68 -15.76
C ASN A 5 11.32 -9.03 -14.40
N GLN A 6 12.30 -8.38 -13.77
CA GLN A 6 12.07 -7.61 -12.55
C GLN A 6 11.29 -6.32 -12.84
N CYS A 7 11.49 -5.68 -13.99
CA CYS A 7 10.66 -4.53 -14.40
C CYS A 7 9.18 -4.91 -14.48
N LYS A 8 8.87 -6.11 -15.00
CA LYS A 8 7.50 -6.63 -15.08
C LYS A 8 6.84 -6.79 -13.71
N LYS A 9 7.58 -7.04 -12.62
CA LYS A 9 6.99 -7.16 -11.28
C LYS A 9 6.17 -5.94 -10.87
N CYS A 10 6.57 -4.75 -11.32
CA CYS A 10 5.88 -3.49 -11.03
C CYS A 10 5.07 -2.97 -12.22
N HIS A 11 5.55 -3.16 -13.46
CA HIS A 11 4.89 -2.62 -14.65
C HIS A 11 3.86 -3.54 -15.30
N GLN A 12 3.77 -4.82 -14.93
CA GLN A 12 2.76 -5.71 -15.48
C GLN A 12 1.43 -5.56 -14.74
N ARG A 13 0.34 -5.46 -15.50
CA ARG A 13 -1.03 -5.45 -15.01
C ARG A 13 -1.88 -6.34 -15.90
N GLY A 14 -2.40 -7.43 -15.34
CA GLY A 14 -3.01 -8.51 -16.12
C GLY A 14 -2.07 -9.00 -17.24
N ALA A 15 -2.55 -8.97 -18.49
CA ALA A 15 -1.79 -9.38 -19.67
C ALA A 15 -0.90 -8.27 -20.27
N GLY A 16 -1.00 -7.02 -19.78
CA GLY A 16 -0.36 -5.85 -20.38
C GLY A 16 0.71 -5.20 -19.51
N LEU A 17 1.44 -4.24 -20.10
CA LEU A 17 2.34 -3.33 -19.38
C LEU A 17 1.66 -1.97 -19.19
N VAL A 18 1.89 -1.37 -18.04
CA VAL A 18 1.41 -0.04 -17.69
C VAL A 18 2.55 0.86 -17.23
N THR A 19 2.38 2.16 -17.40
CA THR A 19 3.24 3.14 -16.75
C THR A 19 2.88 3.22 -15.27
N LEU A 20 3.92 3.41 -14.46
CA LEU A 20 3.77 3.77 -13.06
C LEU A 20 3.97 5.27 -12.94
N GLY A 21 3.15 5.92 -12.14
CA GLY A 21 3.17 7.36 -12.01
C GLY A 21 2.12 7.85 -11.01
N PRO A 22 2.13 9.15 -10.71
CA PRO A 22 1.14 9.74 -9.82
C PRO A 22 -0.26 9.54 -10.39
N THR A 23 -1.19 9.15 -9.53
CA THR A 23 -2.61 9.09 -9.86
C THR A 23 -3.26 10.45 -9.61
N PRO A 24 -4.44 10.74 -10.19
CA PRO A 24 -5.17 11.97 -9.87
C PRO A 24 -5.40 12.14 -8.36
N ALA A 25 -5.63 11.05 -7.62
CA ALA A 25 -5.78 11.09 -6.17
C ALA A 25 -4.49 11.54 -5.43
N ASN A 26 -3.30 11.26 -5.98
CA ASN A 26 -2.04 11.78 -5.44
C ASN A 26 -1.87 13.28 -5.69
N LEU A 27 -2.45 13.78 -6.77
CA LEU A 27 -2.23 15.14 -7.29
C LEU A 27 -3.34 16.13 -6.91
N ARG A 28 -4.48 15.67 -6.39
CA ARG A 28 -5.66 16.51 -6.07
C ARG A 28 -5.52 17.33 -4.78
N ARG A 29 -4.30 17.54 -4.28
CA ARG A 29 -4.07 18.30 -3.03
C ARG A 29 -4.12 19.82 -3.24
N ASP A 30 -3.90 20.27 -4.46
CA ASP A 30 -3.94 21.67 -4.87
C ASP A 30 -4.73 21.82 -6.18
N GLU A 31 -4.79 23.05 -6.70
CA GLU A 31 -5.44 23.35 -7.98
C GLU A 31 -4.64 22.85 -9.20
N ARG A 32 -3.61 22.00 -9.05
CA ARG A 32 -2.77 21.55 -10.16
C ARG A 32 -3.55 20.87 -11.28
N LEU A 33 -4.50 20.01 -10.91
CA LEU A 33 -5.33 19.33 -11.90
C LEU A 33 -6.21 20.33 -12.66
N ALA A 34 -6.73 21.36 -11.99
CA ALA A 34 -7.46 22.44 -12.64
C ALA A 34 -6.56 23.25 -13.59
N ARG A 35 -5.35 23.62 -13.16
CA ARG A 35 -4.35 24.29 -14.01
C ARG A 35 -3.94 23.45 -15.23
N TRP A 36 -3.97 22.12 -15.12
CA TRP A 36 -3.70 21.23 -16.26
C TRP A 36 -4.87 21.19 -17.24
N VAL A 37 -6.11 21.33 -16.76
CA VAL A 37 -7.29 21.52 -17.64
C VAL A 37 -7.20 22.86 -18.37
N GLU A 38 -6.91 23.95 -17.66
CA GLU A 38 -6.73 25.28 -18.25
C GLU A 38 -5.66 25.32 -19.35
N ARG A 39 -4.60 24.51 -19.19
CA ARG A 39 -3.50 24.39 -20.16
C ARG A 39 -3.77 23.38 -21.28
N GLY A 40 -4.93 22.72 -21.30
CA GLY A 40 -5.28 21.71 -22.29
C GLY A 40 -4.49 20.40 -22.15
N VAL A 41 -3.84 20.14 -21.01
CA VAL A 41 -3.15 18.88 -20.72
C VAL A 41 -4.16 17.79 -20.34
N LEU A 42 -5.26 18.18 -19.70
CA LEU A 42 -6.39 17.31 -19.33
C LEU A 42 -7.69 17.89 -19.88
N GLU A 43 -8.64 17.04 -20.24
CA GLU A 43 -9.97 17.48 -20.66
C GLU A 43 -10.82 18.00 -19.48
N ARG A 44 -10.68 17.36 -18.32
CA ARG A 44 -11.37 17.71 -17.07
C ARG A 44 -10.62 17.21 -15.84
N VAL A 45 -10.94 17.76 -14.68
CA VAL A 45 -10.45 17.24 -13.40
C VAL A 45 -11.19 15.92 -13.09
N PRO A 46 -10.48 14.81 -12.84
CA PRO A 46 -11.13 13.56 -12.45
C PRO A 46 -11.79 13.65 -11.07
N GLU A 47 -13.01 13.13 -10.96
CA GLU A 47 -13.74 12.98 -9.70
C GLU A 47 -13.20 11.81 -8.89
N VAL A 48 -12.17 12.07 -8.09
CA VAL A 48 -11.56 11.10 -7.17
C VAL A 48 -11.30 11.75 -5.82
N ALA A 49 -11.35 10.96 -4.74
CA ALA A 49 -10.94 11.45 -3.42
C ALA A 49 -9.44 11.79 -3.41
N ALA A 50 -9.10 12.94 -2.82
CA ALA A 50 -7.71 13.33 -2.62
C ALA A 50 -7.08 12.46 -1.53
N MET A 51 -5.86 11.97 -1.77
CA MET A 51 -5.08 11.28 -0.74
C MET A 51 -4.35 12.31 0.15
N PRO A 52 -4.45 12.19 1.48
CA PRO A 52 -3.74 13.08 2.40
C PRO A 52 -2.22 12.95 2.24
N ALA A 53 -1.50 13.99 2.65
CA ALA A 53 -0.06 13.90 2.88
C ALA A 53 0.18 12.95 4.06
N TRP A 54 0.96 11.89 3.84
CA TRP A 54 1.15 10.85 4.85
C TRP A 54 1.98 11.37 6.04
N ASP A 55 2.92 12.26 5.73
CA ASP A 55 3.90 12.91 6.60
C ASP A 55 3.39 14.17 7.29
N ASP A 56 2.19 14.66 6.93
CA ASP A 56 1.56 15.81 7.56
C ASP A 56 0.44 15.35 8.51
N PRO A 57 0.61 15.44 9.84
CA PRO A 57 -0.43 15.08 10.80
C PRO A 57 -1.73 15.87 10.66
N ALA A 58 -1.69 17.09 10.12
CA ALA A 58 -2.88 17.91 9.90
C ALA A 58 -3.67 17.50 8.65
N ALA A 59 -3.07 16.73 7.74
CA ALA A 59 -3.71 16.33 6.49
C ALA A 59 -4.76 15.22 6.64
N GLY A 60 -4.81 14.53 7.79
CA GLY A 60 -5.82 13.49 8.02
C GLY A 60 -5.55 12.60 9.24
N THR A 61 -6.46 11.64 9.47
CA THR A 61 -6.31 10.65 10.55
C THR A 61 -5.10 9.74 10.29
N VAL A 62 -4.63 9.06 11.35
CA VAL A 62 -3.55 8.07 11.25
C VAL A 62 -3.89 7.01 10.20
N GLU A 63 -5.13 6.52 10.19
CA GLU A 63 -5.60 5.56 9.19
C GLU A 63 -5.51 6.13 7.77
N THR A 64 -6.12 7.27 7.48
CA THR A 64 -6.16 7.77 6.09
C THR A 64 -4.76 8.07 5.56
N ARG A 65 -3.85 8.56 6.42
CA ARG A 65 -2.44 8.78 6.08
C ARG A 65 -1.67 7.48 5.86
N ALA A 66 -1.84 6.48 6.73
CA ALA A 66 -1.24 5.15 6.55
C ALA A 66 -1.70 4.50 5.25
N ARG A 67 -3.00 4.52 4.99
CA ARG A 67 -3.63 3.98 3.78
C ARG A 67 -3.16 4.70 2.51
N ALA A 68 -2.97 6.02 2.55
CA ALA A 68 -2.42 6.78 1.43
C ALA A 68 -0.96 6.38 1.13
N TRP A 69 -0.14 6.19 2.17
CA TRP A 69 1.22 5.72 1.99
C TRP A 69 1.28 4.29 1.42
N LEU A 70 0.41 3.38 1.90
CA LEU A 70 0.31 2.02 1.37
C LEU A 70 -0.16 1.99 -0.09
N ASP A 71 -1.06 2.89 -0.50
CA ASP A 71 -1.48 2.98 -1.91
C ASP A 71 -0.28 3.32 -2.81
N VAL A 72 0.45 4.37 -2.46
CA VAL A 72 1.61 4.85 -3.22
C VAL A 72 2.73 3.81 -3.29
N ASN A 73 3.02 3.16 -2.17
CA ASN A 73 4.22 2.32 -2.04
C ASN A 73 3.96 0.83 -2.28
N CYS A 74 2.72 0.36 -2.17
CA CYS A 74 2.41 -1.08 -2.18
C CYS A 74 1.29 -1.46 -3.16
N ALA A 75 0.32 -0.57 -3.41
CA ALA A 75 -0.86 -0.95 -4.19
C ALA A 75 -0.64 -1.08 -5.70
N HIS A 76 0.58 -0.84 -6.20
CA HIS A 76 0.94 -1.21 -7.56
C HIS A 76 0.98 -2.74 -7.73
N CYS A 77 1.49 -3.47 -6.72
CA CYS A 77 1.46 -4.94 -6.66
C CYS A 77 0.20 -5.46 -5.96
N HIS A 78 -0.16 -4.85 -4.82
CA HIS A 78 -1.27 -5.27 -3.97
C HIS A 78 -2.60 -4.64 -4.42
N ARG A 79 -3.07 -5.09 -5.59
CA ARG A 79 -4.33 -4.72 -6.24
C ARG A 79 -4.84 -5.93 -7.05
N GLU A 80 -6.11 -5.93 -7.44
CA GLU A 80 -6.78 -7.09 -8.05
C GLU A 80 -6.13 -7.57 -9.36
N ASP A 81 -5.57 -6.64 -10.12
CA ASP A 81 -4.89 -6.87 -11.40
C ASP A 81 -3.35 -6.74 -11.31
N GLY A 82 -2.81 -6.65 -10.09
CA GLY A 82 -1.38 -6.52 -9.82
C GLY A 82 -0.68 -7.86 -9.63
N SER A 83 0.65 -7.83 -9.57
CA SER A 83 1.48 -9.04 -9.45
C SER A 83 1.32 -9.80 -8.14
N ALA A 84 0.78 -9.16 -7.09
CA ALA A 84 0.50 -9.79 -5.79
C ALA A 84 -0.99 -10.13 -5.60
N ASN A 85 -1.80 -10.13 -6.66
CA ASN A 85 -3.25 -10.35 -6.56
C ASN A 85 -3.64 -11.70 -5.93
N THR A 86 -2.86 -12.75 -6.16
CA THR A 86 -3.06 -14.09 -5.58
C THR A 86 -2.93 -14.11 -4.06
N THR A 87 -2.29 -13.09 -3.46
CA THR A 87 -2.25 -12.95 -2.00
C THR A 87 -3.61 -12.61 -1.41
N GLY A 88 -4.52 -12.01 -2.20
CA GLY A 88 -5.78 -11.43 -1.74
C GLY A 88 -5.63 -10.17 -0.88
N LEU A 89 -4.42 -9.63 -0.73
CA LEU A 89 -4.17 -8.37 -0.02
C LEU A 89 -4.26 -7.18 -0.99
N ILE A 90 -5.19 -6.27 -0.75
CA ILE A 90 -5.47 -5.08 -1.56
C ILE A 90 -5.18 -3.83 -0.73
N LEU A 91 -4.16 -3.08 -1.15
CA LEU A 91 -3.66 -1.91 -0.41
C LEU A 91 -4.04 -0.58 -1.07
N ARG A 92 -5.00 -0.62 -1.99
CA ARG A 92 -5.56 0.57 -2.64
C ARG A 92 -6.21 1.49 -1.59
N PHE A 93 -6.08 2.79 -1.76
CA PHE A 93 -6.64 3.79 -0.84
C PHE A 93 -8.17 3.69 -0.74
N GLY A 94 -8.83 3.39 -1.85
CA GLY A 94 -10.28 3.25 -1.93
C GLY A 94 -10.84 1.91 -1.46
N GLU A 95 -9.99 0.94 -1.10
CA GLU A 95 -10.46 -0.35 -0.59
C GLU A 95 -11.06 -0.19 0.81
N ARG A 96 -12.22 -0.80 1.03
CA ARG A 96 -13.02 -0.69 2.25
C ARG A 96 -13.30 -2.03 2.92
N ASP A 97 -13.14 -3.14 2.22
CA ASP A 97 -13.33 -4.48 2.78
C ASP A 97 -12.18 -4.84 3.72
N PRO A 98 -12.40 -4.98 5.04
CA PRO A 98 -11.35 -5.29 6.01
C PRO A 98 -10.59 -6.58 5.68
N SER A 99 -11.27 -7.59 5.12
CA SER A 99 -10.62 -8.85 4.74
C SER A 99 -9.60 -8.62 3.62
N LYS A 100 -9.99 -7.85 2.59
CA LYS A 100 -9.06 -7.44 1.52
C LYS A 100 -7.93 -6.55 2.04
N LEU A 101 -8.15 -5.81 3.12
CA LEU A 101 -7.10 -5.04 3.81
C LEU A 101 -6.13 -5.90 4.63
N GLY A 102 -6.38 -7.20 4.72
CA GLY A 102 -5.56 -8.13 5.50
C GLY A 102 -6.02 -8.30 6.95
N VAL A 103 -7.10 -7.62 7.37
CA VAL A 103 -7.58 -7.69 8.75
C VAL A 103 -8.06 -9.10 9.06
N CYS A 104 -7.36 -9.76 9.97
CA CYS A 104 -7.58 -11.15 10.37
C CYS A 104 -7.61 -12.15 9.22
N LYS A 105 -6.93 -11.81 8.12
CA LYS A 105 -6.79 -12.66 6.95
C LYS A 105 -5.50 -13.47 7.08
N SER A 106 -5.62 -14.79 6.99
CA SER A 106 -4.46 -15.67 6.97
C SER A 106 -3.65 -15.48 5.67
N PRO A 107 -2.31 -15.54 5.73
CA PRO A 107 -1.47 -15.36 4.57
C PRO A 107 -1.64 -16.53 3.59
N VAL A 108 -1.88 -16.21 2.31
CA VAL A 108 -2.00 -17.23 1.26
C VAL A 108 -0.64 -17.56 0.63
N ALA A 109 0.19 -16.54 0.36
CA ALA A 109 1.39 -16.69 -0.48
C ALA A 109 2.68 -16.13 0.15
N ALA A 110 2.66 -15.74 1.43
CA ALA A 110 3.85 -15.21 2.10
C ALA A 110 4.83 -16.30 2.57
N GLY A 111 4.38 -17.55 2.78
CA GLY A 111 5.27 -18.67 3.12
C GLY A 111 6.15 -18.39 4.34
N ARG A 112 7.47 -18.53 4.20
CA ARG A 112 8.43 -18.22 5.29
C ARG A 112 8.51 -16.73 5.63
N ALA A 113 8.10 -15.85 4.71
CA ALA A 113 8.10 -14.40 4.93
C ALA A 113 7.05 -13.93 5.96
N THR A 114 6.23 -14.83 6.48
CA THR A 114 5.29 -14.53 7.57
C THR A 114 6.00 -14.36 8.91
N GLY A 115 7.23 -14.88 9.06
CA GLY A 115 7.91 -14.92 10.36
C GLY A 115 7.20 -15.81 11.39
N GLY A 116 6.34 -16.74 10.94
CA GLY A 116 5.50 -17.57 11.82
C GLY A 116 4.23 -16.87 12.33
N LEU A 117 3.97 -15.63 11.92
CA LEU A 117 2.75 -14.90 12.27
C LEU A 117 1.53 -15.42 11.50
N ALA A 118 0.35 -15.32 12.12
CA ALA A 118 -0.86 -15.97 11.65
C ALA A 118 -1.71 -15.15 10.67
N PHE A 119 -1.63 -13.81 10.72
CA PHE A 119 -2.51 -12.92 9.96
C PHE A 119 -1.76 -11.73 9.36
N ASP A 120 -2.25 -11.26 8.20
CA ASP A 120 -1.68 -10.11 7.50
C ASP A 120 -1.71 -8.85 8.36
N VAL A 121 -2.86 -8.57 8.99
CA VAL A 121 -3.08 -7.48 9.96
C VAL A 121 -3.88 -8.02 11.15
N VAL A 122 -3.35 -7.81 12.36
CA VAL A 122 -4.02 -8.12 13.63
C VAL A 122 -4.45 -6.81 14.30
N PRO A 123 -5.76 -6.53 14.42
CA PRO A 123 -6.25 -5.33 15.08
C PRO A 123 -5.66 -5.16 16.48
N GLY A 124 -5.22 -3.93 16.78
CA GLY A 124 -4.60 -3.57 18.05
C GLY A 124 -3.16 -4.05 18.25
N ARG A 125 -2.67 -4.98 17.42
CA ARG A 125 -1.42 -5.72 17.65
C ARG A 125 -0.49 -5.66 16.44
N PRO A 126 0.17 -4.52 16.20
CA PRO A 126 1.07 -4.35 15.06
C PRO A 126 2.25 -5.34 15.07
N GLU A 127 2.77 -5.71 16.23
CA GLU A 127 3.84 -6.70 16.40
C GLU A 127 3.42 -8.13 16.01
N GLU A 128 2.13 -8.46 16.05
CA GLU A 128 1.60 -9.75 15.60
C GLU A 128 1.19 -9.75 14.11
N SER A 129 1.39 -8.63 13.41
CA SER A 129 0.93 -8.42 12.02
C SER A 129 2.05 -8.66 11.01
N ILE A 130 1.82 -9.56 10.05
CA ILE A 130 2.79 -9.85 8.97
C ILE A 130 3.15 -8.59 8.18
N LEU A 131 2.19 -7.68 7.95
CA LEU A 131 2.43 -6.44 7.23
C LEU A 131 3.56 -5.61 7.86
N VAL A 132 3.54 -5.43 9.19
CA VAL A 132 4.57 -4.66 9.91
C VAL A 132 5.89 -5.41 9.92
N HIS A 133 5.87 -6.72 10.21
CA HIS A 133 7.06 -7.57 10.19
C HIS A 133 7.83 -7.46 8.86
N ARG A 134 7.12 -7.53 7.74
CA ARG A 134 7.73 -7.43 6.40
C ARG A 134 8.20 -6.02 6.06
N LEU A 135 7.53 -4.99 6.57
CA LEU A 135 7.97 -3.61 6.40
C LEU A 135 9.25 -3.32 7.19
N GLU A 136 9.42 -3.91 8.38
CA GLU A 136 10.59 -3.73 9.25
C GLU A 136 11.81 -4.56 8.81
N SER A 137 11.61 -5.73 8.19
CA SER A 137 12.71 -6.63 7.81
C SER A 137 13.53 -6.11 6.62
N ASN A 138 14.86 -6.22 6.70
CA ASN A 138 15.75 -6.00 5.55
C ASN A 138 16.22 -7.31 4.89
N GLU A 139 15.72 -8.46 5.36
CA GLU A 139 16.07 -9.75 4.77
C GLU A 139 15.41 -9.89 3.39
N PRO A 140 16.16 -10.17 2.30
CA PRO A 140 15.62 -10.14 0.94
C PRO A 140 14.39 -11.02 0.70
N ALA A 141 14.24 -12.13 1.42
CA ALA A 141 13.09 -13.04 1.30
C ALA A 141 11.85 -12.58 2.09
N VAL A 142 12.00 -11.61 3.00
CA VAL A 142 10.95 -11.15 3.93
C VAL A 142 10.52 -9.71 3.60
N ALA A 143 11.51 -8.86 3.33
CA ALA A 143 11.37 -7.43 3.12
C ALA A 143 10.34 -7.07 2.04
N MET A 144 9.59 -5.99 2.29
CA MET A 144 8.66 -5.40 1.32
C MET A 144 8.90 -3.91 1.13
N PRO A 145 8.99 -3.39 -0.11
CA PRO A 145 8.88 -4.12 -1.38
C PRO A 145 10.05 -5.10 -1.63
N GLU A 146 9.79 -6.17 -2.39
CA GLU A 146 10.79 -7.22 -2.70
C GLU A 146 12.01 -6.70 -3.48
N ILE A 147 11.84 -5.57 -4.17
CA ILE A 147 12.86 -4.94 -5.02
C ILE A 147 12.80 -3.43 -4.83
N GLY A 148 13.94 -2.76 -5.02
CA GLY A 148 13.99 -1.30 -5.00
C GLY A 148 14.00 -0.68 -3.60
N ARG A 149 14.14 -1.50 -2.54
CA ARG A 149 14.34 -1.02 -1.17
C ARG A 149 15.57 -1.65 -0.54
N SER A 150 16.41 -0.82 0.08
CA SER A 150 17.56 -1.25 0.89
C SER A 150 17.39 -0.96 2.38
N LEU A 151 16.50 -0.04 2.76
CA LEU A 151 16.23 0.36 4.14
C LEU A 151 14.72 0.54 4.36
N GLY A 152 14.24 0.19 5.55
CA GLY A 152 12.88 0.49 5.98
C GLY A 152 12.63 2.00 6.13
N HIS A 153 11.41 2.42 5.83
CA HIS A 153 11.00 3.82 5.94
C HIS A 153 10.38 4.08 7.33
N ALA A 154 11.21 4.39 8.32
CA ALA A 154 10.85 4.43 9.75
C ALA A 154 9.55 5.20 10.05
N GLY A 155 9.43 6.46 9.60
CA GLY A 155 8.23 7.27 9.87
C GLY A 155 6.94 6.72 9.26
N ALA A 156 7.03 5.94 8.17
CA ALA A 156 5.86 5.30 7.59
C ALA A 156 5.54 3.95 8.25
N ILE A 157 6.57 3.24 8.72
CA ILE A 157 6.39 2.05 9.55
C ILE A 157 5.65 2.44 10.82
N ASP A 158 6.08 3.49 11.52
CA ASP A 158 5.40 4.00 12.71
C ASP A 158 3.94 4.40 12.43
N LEU A 159 3.69 5.02 11.28
CA LEU A 159 2.35 5.39 10.84
C LEU A 159 1.46 4.15 10.60
N VAL A 160 1.97 3.12 9.93
CA VAL A 160 1.26 1.85 9.70
C VAL A 160 1.03 1.11 11.01
N ARG A 161 2.03 1.09 11.92
CA ARG A 161 1.88 0.54 13.27
C ARG A 161 0.77 1.27 14.04
N GLY A 162 0.74 2.60 13.96
CA GLY A 162 -0.30 3.43 14.57
C GLY A 162 -1.70 3.13 14.03
N TRP A 163 -1.83 2.93 12.71
CA TRP A 163 -3.10 2.53 12.11
C TRP A 163 -3.57 1.18 12.64
N ILE A 164 -2.71 0.15 12.60
CA ILE A 164 -3.07 -1.20 13.07
C ILE A 164 -3.42 -1.19 14.56
N LYS A 165 -2.65 -0.46 15.38
CA LYS A 165 -2.91 -0.30 16.81
C LYS A 165 -4.26 0.37 17.09
N GLY A 166 -4.71 1.27 16.22
CA GLY A 166 -6.00 1.95 16.33
C GLY A 166 -7.20 1.12 15.84
N LEU A 167 -6.98 -0.03 15.21
CA LEU A 167 -8.07 -0.89 14.75
C LEU A 167 -8.78 -1.55 15.95
N PRO A 168 -10.12 -1.60 15.97
CA PRO A 168 -10.87 -2.24 17.03
C PRO A 168 -10.84 -3.77 16.91
N GLY A 169 -10.94 -4.46 18.06
CA GLY A 169 -11.12 -5.91 18.13
C GLY A 169 -9.82 -6.72 18.10
N GLY A 170 -9.87 -7.92 17.53
CA GLY A 170 -8.75 -8.84 17.41
C GLY A 170 -9.11 -10.07 16.56
N CYS A 171 -8.12 -10.89 16.20
CA CYS A 171 -8.31 -12.04 15.29
C CYS A 171 -8.56 -13.38 16.01
N GLY A 172 -8.96 -13.33 17.28
CA GLY A 172 -9.37 -14.51 18.03
C GLY A 172 -10.69 -15.05 17.49
N ARG A 173 -10.78 -16.39 17.41
CA ARG A 173 -11.99 -17.13 17.06
C ARG A 173 -13.17 -16.78 17.96
#